data_AF-W5WB92-F1
#
_entry.id   AF-W5WB92-F1
#
_cell.length_a   1.000
_cell.length_b   1.000
_cell.length_c   1.000
_cell.angle_alpha   90.00
_cell.angle_beta   90.00
_cell.angle_gamma   90.00
#
_symmetry.space_group_name_H-M   'P 1'
#
loop_
_entity.id
_entity.type
_entity.pdbx_description
1 polymer ?
#
loop_
_entity_poly.entity_id
_entity_poly.type
_entity_poly.pdbx_seq_one_letter_code
_entity_poly.pdbx_strand_id
1 'polypeptide(L)'
;MPPAPATTTLEHVKWGILAAAWAVLFAALHVYWALGGDLGLADSAGPELAAQRPTWFVLGCLWAAAACLLAIAVLAVAMRRWPNRLLLLACWAVAGLLLVRAVGVTLLLLTGAAEVSEGERFWSLVRWNPWFLLGGIAYLLAVRQPSRVSPAVRT
;
A
#
# COMPACT_ATOMS: atom_id res chain seq x y z
N MET A 1 29.52 21.07 18.44
CA MET A 1 28.79 19.96 17.81
C MET A 1 27.96 20.55 16.67
N PRO A 2 28.28 20.28 15.39
CA PRO A 2 27.55 20.88 14.27
C PRO A 2 26.11 20.33 14.18
N PRO A 3 25.11 21.16 13.83
CA PRO A 3 23.75 20.69 13.60
C PRO A 3 23.73 19.70 12.43
N ALA A 4 23.02 18.58 12.58
CA ALA A 4 22.83 17.62 11.50
C ALA A 4 22.23 18.32 10.25
N PRO A 5 22.65 17.97 9.02
CA PRO A 5 22.23 18.66 7.81
C PRO A 5 20.71 18.52 7.59
N ALA A 6 20.05 19.65 7.32
CA ALA A 6 18.61 19.81 7.16
C ALA A 6 17.96 18.88 6.10
N THR A 7 18.78 18.36 5.18
CA THR A 7 18.39 17.40 4.13
C THR A 7 17.82 16.10 4.70
N THR A 8 18.35 15.60 5.81
CA THR A 8 17.92 14.32 6.39
C THR A 8 16.46 14.39 6.88
N THR A 9 16.09 15.44 7.62
CA THR A 9 14.73 15.67 8.12
C THR A 9 13.69 15.85 7.02
N LEU A 10 14.03 16.50 5.91
CA LEU A 10 13.11 16.68 4.77
C LEU A 10 12.84 15.38 4.02
N GLU A 11 13.86 14.54 3.82
CA GLU A 11 13.73 13.21 3.24
C GLU A 11 12.84 12.30 4.09
N HIS A 12 12.90 12.43 5.42
CA HIS A 12 12.07 11.62 6.34
C HIS A 12 10.56 11.91 6.22
N VAL A 13 10.24 13.18 6.00
CA VAL A 13 8.87 13.66 5.86
C VAL A 13 8.25 13.16 4.54
N LYS A 14 9.06 13.01 3.49
CA LYS A 14 8.59 12.67 2.15
C LYS A 14 8.05 11.24 2.06
N TRP A 15 8.75 10.24 2.60
CA TRP A 15 8.35 8.83 2.40
C TRP A 15 7.10 8.43 3.18
N GLY A 16 6.95 8.91 4.43
CA GLY A 16 5.72 8.70 5.19
C GLY A 16 4.51 9.40 4.55
N ILE A 17 4.70 10.59 3.96
CA ILE A 17 3.65 11.25 3.17
C ILE A 17 3.35 10.48 1.89
N LEU A 18 4.37 10.00 1.19
CA LEU A 18 4.18 9.26 -0.05
C LEU A 18 3.44 7.94 0.20
N ALA A 19 3.79 7.21 1.27
CA ALA A 19 3.09 5.99 1.67
C ALA A 19 1.62 6.27 2.05
N ALA A 20 1.36 7.35 2.78
CA ALA A 20 0.00 7.78 3.11
C ALA A 20 -0.79 8.20 1.87
N ALA A 21 -0.19 9.00 0.98
CA ALA A 21 -0.81 9.45 -0.25
C ALA A 21 -1.14 8.29 -1.18
N TRP A 22 -0.21 7.33 -1.33
CA TRP A 22 -0.44 6.09 -2.07
C TRP A 22 -1.65 5.34 -1.53
N ALA A 23 -1.73 5.15 -0.22
CA ALA A 23 -2.82 4.43 0.42
C ALA A 23 -4.16 5.16 0.29
N VAL A 24 -4.17 6.50 0.44
CA VAL A 24 -5.37 7.32 0.25
C VAL A 24 -5.88 7.27 -1.19
N LEU A 25 -4.99 7.42 -2.17
CA LEU A 25 -5.36 7.32 -3.59
C LEU A 25 -5.96 5.95 -3.91
N PHE A 26 -5.39 4.89 -3.35
CA PHE A 26 -5.90 3.55 -3.58
C PHE A 26 -7.22 3.30 -2.86
N ALA A 27 -7.39 3.85 -1.66
CA ALA A 27 -8.66 3.80 -0.93
C ALA A 27 -9.76 4.54 -1.71
N ALA A 28 -9.45 5.72 -2.25
CA ALA A 28 -10.38 6.52 -3.04
C ALA A 28 -10.88 5.74 -4.27
N LEU A 29 -9.99 4.99 -4.93
CA LEU A 29 -10.38 4.12 -6.04
C LEU A 29 -11.36 3.01 -5.60
N HIS A 30 -11.11 2.37 -4.46
CA HIS A 30 -12.03 1.34 -3.93
C HIS A 30 -13.39 1.93 -3.53
N VAL A 31 -13.39 3.13 -2.92
CA VAL A 31 -14.63 3.86 -2.62
C VAL A 31 -15.37 4.20 -3.90
N TYR A 32 -14.67 4.69 -4.94
CA TYR A 32 -15.26 4.94 -6.24
C TYR A 32 -15.94 3.68 -6.81
N TRP A 33 -15.27 2.53 -6.79
CA TRP A 33 -15.86 1.27 -7.24
C TRP A 33 -17.06 0.84 -6.38
N ALA A 34 -16.96 1.00 -5.06
CA ALA A 34 -18.03 0.65 -4.12
C ALA A 34 -19.28 1.53 -4.28
N LEU A 35 -19.11 2.78 -4.74
CA LEU A 35 -20.18 3.72 -5.04
C LEU A 35 -20.82 3.52 -6.42
N GLY A 36 -20.37 2.55 -7.22
CA GLY A 36 -20.93 2.28 -8.55
C GLY A 36 -19.99 2.59 -9.71
N GLY A 37 -18.77 3.07 -9.45
CA GLY A 37 -17.81 3.38 -10.51
C GLY A 37 -17.31 2.13 -11.23
N ASP A 38 -17.23 2.16 -12.56
CA ASP A 38 -16.84 1.00 -13.40
C ASP A 38 -15.40 1.08 -13.94
N LEU A 39 -14.77 2.26 -13.91
CA LEU A 39 -13.48 2.47 -14.56
C LEU A 39 -12.42 1.50 -14.03
N GLY A 40 -11.93 0.63 -14.90
CA GLY A 40 -10.90 -0.37 -14.59
C GLY A 40 -11.35 -1.49 -13.63
N LEU A 41 -12.62 -1.56 -13.24
CA LEU A 41 -13.11 -2.57 -12.30
C LEU A 41 -13.10 -3.98 -12.92
N ALA A 42 -13.53 -4.09 -14.19
CA ALA A 42 -13.49 -5.36 -14.93
C ALA A 42 -12.06 -5.88 -15.10
N ASP A 43 -11.09 -4.99 -15.35
CA ASP A 43 -9.67 -5.34 -15.43
C ASP A 43 -9.08 -5.75 -14.07
N SER A 44 -9.71 -5.37 -12.96
CA SER A 44 -9.23 -5.61 -11.59
C SER A 44 -9.84 -6.83 -10.92
N ALA A 45 -11.14 -7.03 -11.11
CA ALA A 45 -11.93 -8.05 -10.41
C ALA A 45 -12.53 -9.10 -11.35
N GLY A 46 -12.31 -8.97 -12.66
CA GLY A 46 -12.95 -9.79 -13.67
C GLY A 46 -14.31 -9.24 -14.10
N PRO A 47 -14.74 -9.52 -15.35
CA PRO A 47 -15.95 -8.95 -15.92
C PRO A 47 -17.23 -9.39 -15.18
N GLU A 48 -17.28 -10.63 -14.67
CA GLU A 48 -18.46 -11.14 -13.96
C GLU A 48 -18.69 -10.41 -12.64
N LEU A 49 -17.66 -10.23 -11.81
CA LEU A 49 -17.78 -9.51 -10.54
C LEU A 49 -18.05 -8.02 -10.76
N ALA A 50 -17.42 -7.43 -11.77
CA ALA A 50 -17.65 -6.03 -12.14
C ALA A 50 -19.10 -5.78 -12.60
N ALA A 51 -19.70 -6.74 -13.32
CA ALA A 51 -21.08 -6.64 -13.78
C ALA A 51 -22.11 -6.96 -12.68
N GLN A 52 -21.91 -8.05 -11.93
CA GLN A 52 -22.91 -8.54 -10.97
C GLN A 52 -22.89 -7.79 -9.63
N ARG A 53 -21.73 -7.25 -9.23
CA ARG A 53 -21.52 -6.47 -7.99
C ARG A 53 -22.25 -7.06 -6.77
N PRO A 54 -22.07 -8.35 -6.46
CA PRO A 54 -22.79 -8.96 -5.34
C PRO A 54 -22.42 -8.26 -4.03
N THR A 55 -23.36 -8.19 -3.08
CA THR A 55 -23.20 -7.44 -1.82
C THR A 55 -21.93 -7.82 -1.05
N TRP A 56 -21.56 -9.11 -1.05
CA TRP A 56 -20.33 -9.58 -0.39
C TRP A 56 -19.06 -8.99 -1.04
N PHE A 57 -19.06 -8.78 -2.35
CA PHE A 57 -17.92 -8.19 -3.08
C PHE A 57 -17.83 -6.69 -2.77
N VAL A 58 -18.97 -5.99 -2.83
CA VAL A 58 -19.01 -4.55 -2.53
C VAL A 58 -18.62 -4.26 -1.08
N LEU A 59 -19.26 -4.94 -0.11
CA LEU A 59 -18.99 -4.71 1.31
C LEU A 59 -17.68 -5.36 1.77
N GLY A 60 -17.51 -6.64 1.45
CA GLY A 60 -16.42 -7.47 1.96
C GLY A 60 -15.09 -7.30 1.22
N CYS A 61 -15.10 -6.85 -0.04
CA CYS A 61 -13.87 -6.57 -0.78
C CYS A 61 -13.64 -5.07 -0.93
N LEU A 62 -14.57 -4.32 -1.52
CA LEU A 62 -14.31 -2.92 -1.87
C LEU A 62 -14.28 -2.00 -0.63
N TRP A 63 -15.32 -2.02 0.19
CA TRP A 63 -15.37 -1.20 1.42
C TRP A 63 -14.33 -1.65 2.45
N ALA A 64 -14.16 -2.96 2.64
CA ALA A 64 -13.14 -3.50 3.54
C ALA A 64 -11.73 -3.09 3.09
N ALA A 65 -11.42 -3.18 1.80
CA ALA A 65 -10.12 -2.73 1.27
C ALA A 65 -9.92 -1.23 1.48
N ALA A 66 -10.94 -0.40 1.20
CA ALA A 66 -10.87 1.04 1.46
C ALA A 66 -10.57 1.34 2.94
N ALA A 67 -11.26 0.67 3.86
CA ALA A 67 -11.03 0.84 5.30
C ALA A 67 -9.62 0.43 5.71
N CYS A 68 -9.13 -0.72 5.23
CA CYS A 68 -7.76 -1.17 5.47
C CYS A 68 -6.72 -0.19 4.92
N LEU A 69 -6.94 0.33 3.71
CA LEU A 69 -6.06 1.31 3.07
C LEU A 69 -6.01 2.63 3.86
N LEU A 70 -7.15 3.10 4.36
CA LEU A 70 -7.18 4.27 5.23
C LEU A 70 -6.47 4.02 6.57
N ALA A 71 -6.62 2.82 7.16
CA ALA A 71 -5.93 2.46 8.38
C ALA A 71 -4.40 2.47 8.20
N ILE A 72 -3.88 1.91 7.10
CA ILE A 72 -2.44 1.97 6.83
C ILE A 72 -1.97 3.39 6.47
N ALA A 73 -2.81 4.23 5.85
CA ALA A 73 -2.48 5.64 5.63
C ALA A 73 -2.28 6.38 6.97
N VAL A 74 -3.18 6.15 7.93
CA VAL A 74 -3.05 6.67 9.29
C VAL A 74 -1.78 6.12 9.95
N LEU A 75 -1.49 4.84 9.79
CA LEU A 75 -0.28 4.20 10.31
C LEU A 75 1.00 4.90 9.81
N ALA A 76 1.08 5.18 8.50
CA ALA A 76 2.22 5.86 7.89
C ALA A 76 2.46 7.27 8.46
N VAL A 77 1.38 8.00 8.78
CA VAL A 77 1.46 9.32 9.43
C VAL A 77 1.77 9.20 10.93
N ALA A 78 1.13 8.26 11.62
CA ALA A 78 1.25 8.05 13.07
C ALA A 78 2.67 7.66 13.46
N MET A 79 3.33 6.80 12.67
CA MET A 79 4.73 6.42 12.86
C MET A 79 5.67 7.62 12.97
N ARG A 80 5.37 8.72 12.26
CA ARG A 80 6.18 9.94 12.32
C ARG A 80 6.05 10.69 13.63
N ARG A 81 4.86 10.63 14.25
CA ARG A 81 4.59 11.34 15.50
C ARG A 81 5.02 10.50 16.69
N TRP A 82 4.78 9.20 16.64
CA TRP A 82 4.98 8.29 17.77
C TRP A 82 5.78 7.06 17.31
N PRO A 83 7.12 7.12 17.26
CA PRO A 83 7.93 5.98 16.85
C PRO A 83 7.91 4.92 17.96
N ASN A 84 7.01 3.93 17.83
CA ASN A 84 6.95 2.77 18.71
C ASN A 84 7.22 1.48 17.91
N ARG A 85 7.70 0.44 18.60
CA ARG A 85 8.07 -0.84 17.97
C ARG A 85 6.90 -1.53 17.26
N LEU A 86 5.68 -1.36 17.76
CA LEU A 86 4.49 -1.97 17.18
C LEU A 86 4.11 -1.33 15.83
N LEU A 87 4.17 -0.01 15.74
CA LEU A 87 3.92 0.74 14.51
C LEU A 87 5.02 0.43 13.47
N LEU A 88 6.27 0.32 13.91
CA LEU A 88 7.40 -0.11 13.07
C LEU A 88 7.16 -1.52 12.51
N LEU A 89 6.77 -2.47 13.37
CA LEU A 89 6.45 -3.83 12.94
C LEU A 89 5.25 -3.84 11.96
N ALA A 90 4.23 -3.02 12.22
CA ALA A 90 3.06 -2.92 11.37
C ALA A 90 3.42 -2.39 9.97
N CYS A 91 4.22 -1.32 9.85
CA CYS A 91 4.65 -0.85 8.53
C CYS A 91 5.60 -1.83 7.83
N TRP A 92 6.45 -2.55 8.57
CA TRP A 92 7.23 -3.65 8.01
C TRP A 92 6.33 -4.75 7.44
N ALA A 93 5.28 -5.13 8.18
CA ALA A 93 4.30 -6.11 7.72
C ALA A 93 3.56 -5.64 6.47
N VAL A 94 3.13 -4.37 6.44
CA VAL A 94 2.51 -3.76 5.25
C VAL A 94 3.48 -3.77 4.07
N ALA A 95 4.72 -3.31 4.25
CA ALA A 95 5.74 -3.33 3.21
C ALA A 95 5.97 -4.75 2.68
N GLY A 96 6.16 -5.72 3.58
CA GLY A 96 6.34 -7.12 3.25
C GLY A 96 5.16 -7.69 2.47
N LEU A 97 3.94 -7.46 2.92
CA LEU A 97 2.72 -7.92 2.25
C LEU A 97 2.60 -7.37 0.83
N LEU A 98 2.82 -6.06 0.65
CA LEU A 98 2.71 -5.41 -0.66
C LEU A 98 3.79 -5.92 -1.62
N LEU A 99 5.03 -6.09 -1.15
CA LEU A 99 6.14 -6.58 -1.97
C LEU A 99 5.97 -8.06 -2.34
N VAL A 100 5.61 -8.91 -1.36
CA VAL A 100 5.32 -10.33 -1.59
C VAL A 100 4.17 -10.48 -2.57
N ARG A 101 3.10 -9.68 -2.44
CA ARG A 101 2.01 -9.68 -3.40
C ARG A 101 2.48 -9.23 -4.78
N ALA A 102 3.23 -8.14 -4.90
CA ALA A 102 3.69 -7.62 -6.19
C ALA A 102 4.57 -8.63 -6.93
N VAL A 103 5.55 -9.22 -6.23
CA VAL A 103 6.47 -10.22 -6.80
C VAL A 103 5.75 -11.54 -7.05
N GLY A 104 5.00 -12.04 -6.07
CA GLY A 104 4.28 -13.32 -6.16
C GLY A 104 3.28 -13.35 -7.32
N VAL A 105 2.45 -12.31 -7.46
CA VAL A 105 1.51 -12.20 -8.59
C VAL A 105 2.26 -12.07 -9.91
N THR A 106 3.35 -11.32 -9.97
CA THR A 106 4.19 -11.23 -11.18
C THR A 106 4.71 -12.61 -11.59
N LEU A 107 5.24 -13.38 -10.63
CA LEU A 107 5.74 -14.73 -10.90
C LEU A 107 4.61 -15.66 -11.36
N LEU A 108 3.47 -15.69 -10.66
CA LEU A 108 2.32 -16.53 -11.04
C LEU A 108 1.83 -16.23 -12.47
N LEU A 109 1.80 -14.95 -12.86
CA LEU A 109 1.36 -14.53 -14.18
C LEU A 109 2.39 -14.85 -15.28
N LEU A 110 3.69 -14.69 -14.99
CA LEU A 110 4.76 -14.95 -15.95
C LEU A 110 5.03 -16.46 -16.14
N THR A 111 4.81 -17.28 -15.12
CA THR A 111 4.97 -18.74 -15.21
C THR A 111 3.72 -19.45 -15.74
N GLY A 112 2.60 -18.73 -15.90
CA GLY A 112 1.32 -19.34 -16.29
C GLY A 112 0.67 -20.18 -15.20
N ALA A 113 1.13 -20.09 -13.95
CA ALA A 113 0.55 -20.80 -12.81
C ALA A 113 -0.82 -20.27 -12.39
N ALA A 114 -1.22 -19.09 -12.86
CA ALA A 114 -2.56 -18.54 -12.73
C ALA A 114 -3.27 -18.49 -14.09
N GLU A 115 -4.45 -19.10 -14.17
CA GLU A 115 -5.34 -19.00 -15.33
C GLU A 115 -6.10 -17.68 -15.27
N VAL A 116 -5.71 -16.74 -16.13
CA VAL A 116 -6.36 -15.43 -16.31
C VAL A 116 -6.37 -15.09 -17.80
N SER A 117 -7.29 -14.22 -18.22
CA SER A 117 -7.28 -13.72 -19.60
C SER A 117 -6.00 -12.93 -19.91
N GLU A 118 -5.66 -12.81 -21.18
CA GLU A 118 -4.51 -12.01 -21.62
C GLU A 118 -4.62 -10.53 -21.21
N GLY A 119 -5.85 -9.98 -21.26
CA GLY A 119 -6.13 -8.62 -20.82
C GLY A 119 -5.90 -8.41 -19.33
N GLU A 120 -6.44 -9.30 -18.48
CA GLU A 120 -6.23 -9.25 -17.03
C GLU A 120 -4.76 -9.40 -16.65
N ARG A 121 -4.04 -10.30 -17.35
CA ARG A 121 -2.59 -10.47 -17.18
C ARG A 121 -1.83 -9.19 -17.51
N PHE A 122 -2.10 -8.61 -18.68
CA PHE A 122 -1.42 -7.39 -19.13
C PHE A 122 -1.66 -6.24 -18.15
N TRP A 123 -2.91 -5.97 -17.77
CA TRP A 123 -3.23 -4.89 -16.86
C TRP A 123 -2.70 -5.11 -15.45
N SER A 124 -2.70 -6.36 -14.97
CA SER A 124 -2.08 -6.70 -13.69
C SER A 124 -0.58 -6.41 -13.69
N LEU A 125 0.14 -6.81 -14.75
CA LEU A 125 1.60 -6.61 -14.84
C LEU A 125 1.99 -5.14 -15.05
N VAL A 126 1.25 -4.40 -15.87
CA VAL A 126 1.64 -3.02 -16.25
C VAL A 126 1.12 -1.97 -15.27
N ARG A 127 -0.02 -2.19 -14.62
CA ARG A 127 -0.65 -1.21 -13.72
C ARG A 127 -0.61 -1.64 -12.26
N TRP A 128 -1.20 -2.80 -11.96
CA TRP A 128 -1.43 -3.17 -10.56
C TRP A 128 -0.13 -3.55 -9.85
N ASN A 129 0.67 -4.45 -10.40
CA ASN A 129 1.91 -4.91 -9.78
C ASN A 129 2.89 -3.75 -9.52
N PRO A 130 3.10 -2.81 -10.47
CA PRO A 130 3.88 -1.60 -10.21
C PRO A 130 3.28 -0.74 -9.10
N TRP A 131 1.96 -0.56 -9.05
CA TRP A 131 1.31 0.18 -7.96
C TRP A 131 1.55 -0.45 -6.59
N PHE A 132 1.41 -1.78 -6.47
CA PHE A 132 1.70 -2.51 -5.22
C PHE A 132 3.20 -2.43 -4.86
N LEU A 133 4.08 -2.52 -5.85
CA LEU A 133 5.54 -2.37 -5.65
C LEU A 133 5.88 -0.97 -5.12
N LEU A 134 5.30 0.08 -5.70
CA LEU A 134 5.49 1.47 -5.25
C LEU A 134 5.04 1.66 -3.80
N GLY A 135 3.88 1.11 -3.44
CA GLY A 135 3.40 1.12 -2.05
C GLY A 135 4.38 0.40 -1.12
N GLY A 136 4.78 -0.83 -1.47
CA GLY A 136 5.73 -1.61 -0.67
C GLY A 136 7.07 -0.90 -0.46
N ILE A 137 7.62 -0.29 -1.51
CA ILE A 137 8.85 0.52 -1.44
C ILE A 137 8.64 1.76 -0.57
N ALA A 138 7.53 2.48 -0.71
CA ALA A 138 7.25 3.67 0.09
C ALA A 138 7.18 3.36 1.59
N TYR A 139 6.47 2.27 1.97
CA TYR A 139 6.44 1.82 3.38
C TYR A 139 7.81 1.33 3.86
N LEU A 140 8.56 0.60 3.03
CA LEU A 140 9.90 0.13 3.37
C LEU A 140 10.87 1.29 3.64
N LEU A 141 10.85 2.32 2.79
CA LEU A 141 11.66 3.52 2.93
C LEU A 141 11.21 4.37 4.12
N ALA A 142 9.91 4.43 4.42
CA ALA A 142 9.41 5.11 5.61
C ALA A 142 9.92 4.47 6.92
N VAL A 143 10.11 3.14 6.95
CA VAL A 143 10.56 2.42 8.15
C VAL A 143 12.08 2.32 8.29
N ARG A 144 12.82 2.28 7.18
CA ARG A 144 14.30 2.19 7.20
C ARG A 144 15.01 3.45 7.69
N GLN A 145 14.26 4.49 8.00
CA GLN A 145 14.82 5.76 8.43
C GLN A 145 14.98 5.78 9.96
N PRO A 146 16.17 6.12 10.47
CA PRO A 146 16.48 5.98 11.88
C PRO A 146 15.54 6.83 12.73
N SER A 147 14.67 6.15 13.49
CA SER A 147 13.99 6.76 14.62
C SER A 147 15.09 7.20 15.59
N ARG A 148 15.21 8.51 15.86
CA ARG A 148 16.08 8.98 16.95
C ARG A 148 15.49 8.47 18.26
N VAL A 149 15.84 7.25 18.64
CA VAL A 149 15.69 6.77 20.01
C VAL A 149 16.80 7.46 20.77
N SER A 150 16.52 8.62 21.37
CA SER A 150 17.42 9.17 22.38
C SER A 150 17.57 8.11 23.47
N PRO A 151 18.79 7.62 23.75
CA PRO A 151 19.01 6.82 24.94
C PRO A 151 18.59 7.69 26.11
N ALA A 152 17.60 7.25 26.88
CA ALA A 152 17.32 7.86 28.16
C ALA A 152 18.64 7.85 28.93
N VAL A 153 19.18 9.04 29.21
CA VAL A 153 20.31 9.23 30.11
C VAL A 153 19.86 8.64 31.44
N ARG A 154 20.39 7.46 31.76
CA ARG A 154 20.34 6.93 33.12
C ARG A 154 21.33 7.76 33.93
N THR A 155 20.80 8.73 34.66
CA THR A 155 21.46 9.34 35.83
C THR A 155 21.36 8.40 37.01
#